data_AF-A0A259DK52-F1
#
_entry.id   AF-A0A259DK52-F1
#
_cell.length_a   1.000
_cell.length_b   1.000
_cell.length_c   1.000
_cell.angle_alpha   90.00
_cell.angle_beta   90.00
_cell.angle_gamma   90.00
#
_symmetry.space_group_name_H-M   'P 1'
#
loop_
_entity.id
_entity.type
_entity.pdbx_description
1 polymer ?
#
loop_
_entity_poly.entity_id
_entity_poly.type
_entity_poly.pdbx_seq_one_letter_code
_entity_poly.pdbx_strand_id
1 'polypeptide(L)' 'ARRHAGNGLDNPDGWIFTFKDLHKRTGSPAPFGQFARDLRLAIKRDALPTYTMTEEKGANGPVVRLAWRRMLF' A
#
# COMPACT_ATOMS: atom_id res chain seq x y z
N ALA A 1 -2.10 15.15 -11.93
CA ALA A 1 -2.83 14.16 -11.11
C ALA A 1 -2.89 12.84 -11.86
N ARG A 2 -2.02 11.86 -11.55
CA ARG A 2 -2.16 10.50 -12.10
C ARG A 2 -3.31 9.84 -11.37
N ARG A 3 -4.39 9.58 -12.11
CA ARG A 3 -5.64 9.03 -11.58
C ARG A 3 -5.33 7.65 -11.00
N HIS A 4 -5.71 7.42 -9.74
CA HIS A 4 -5.70 6.11 -9.11
C HIS A 4 -6.87 5.25 -9.63
N ALA A 5 -7.13 5.29 -10.94
CA ALA A 5 -8.23 4.63 -11.61
C ALA A 5 -7.64 3.65 -12.63
N GLY A 6 -7.68 2.37 -12.27
CA GLY A 6 -7.20 1.25 -13.07
C GLY A 6 -7.21 0.00 -12.21
N ASN A 7 -7.30 -1.18 -12.82
CA ASN A 7 -6.98 -2.43 -12.11
C ASN A 7 -5.44 -2.58 -12.12
N GLY A 8 -4.85 -3.37 -11.23
CA GLY A 8 -3.38 -3.43 -11.07
C GLY A 8 -2.62 -3.90 -12.33
N LEU A 9 -3.35 -4.39 -13.34
CA LEU A 9 -2.90 -4.77 -14.66
C LEU A 9 -2.48 -3.59 -15.55
N ASP A 10 -3.15 -2.43 -15.45
CA ASP A 10 -2.88 -1.25 -16.31
C ASP A 10 -1.85 -0.29 -15.71
N ASN A 11 -1.42 -0.54 -14.47
CA ASN A 11 -0.43 0.26 -13.77
C ASN A 11 0.74 -0.62 -13.28
N PRO A 12 1.71 -0.92 -14.16
CA PRO A 12 2.83 -1.81 -13.83
C PRO A 12 3.72 -1.27 -12.70
N ASP A 13 3.71 0.05 -12.45
CA ASP A 13 4.46 0.70 -11.36
C ASP A 13 3.77 0.57 -9.99
N GLY A 14 2.55 0.02 -9.96
CA GLY A 14 1.72 -0.09 -8.76
C GLY A 14 1.16 1.24 -8.25
N TRP A 15 0.35 1.18 -7.20
CA TRP A 15 -0.18 2.37 -6.52
C TRP A 15 0.65 2.72 -5.30
N ILE A 16 0.96 4.00 -5.16
CA ILE A 16 1.68 4.53 -4.01
C ILE A 16 0.70 5.34 -3.17
N PHE A 17 0.69 5.07 -1.86
CA PHE A 17 -0.09 5.83 -0.90
C PHE A 17 0.78 6.21 0.29
N THR A 18 0.57 7.40 0.86
CA THR A 18 1.13 7.67 2.19
C THR A 18 0.37 6.83 3.22
N PHE A 19 1.04 6.49 4.33
CA PHE A 19 0.38 5.79 5.43
C PHE A 19 -0.83 6.58 5.96
N LYS A 20 -0.75 7.92 5.95
CA LYS A 20 -1.83 8.82 6.37
C LYS A 20 -3.03 8.74 5.41
N ASP A 21 -2.76 8.72 4.10
CA ASP A 21 -3.83 8.59 3.09
C ASP A 21 -4.56 7.26 3.23
N LEU A 22 -3.83 6.16 3.45
CA LEU A 22 -4.47 4.87 3.69
C LEU A 22 -5.25 4.84 4.99
N HIS A 23 -4.72 5.39 6.08
CA HIS A 23 -5.44 5.47 7.36
C HIS A 23 -6.78 6.21 7.18
N LYS A 24 -6.76 7.34 6.47
CA LYS A 24 -7.96 8.12 6.17
C LYS A 24 -8.94 7.39 5.23
N ARG A 25 -8.44 6.73 4.18
CA ARG A 25 -9.28 6.01 3.19
C ARG A 25 -9.88 4.72 3.75
N THR A 26 -9.17 4.02 4.61
CA THR A 26 -9.64 2.78 5.24
C THR A 26 -10.61 3.04 6.39
N GLY A 27 -10.59 4.24 6.97
CA GLY A 27 -11.42 4.57 8.14
C GLY A 27 -11.09 3.73 9.36
N SER A 28 -9.83 3.26 9.47
CA SER A 28 -9.42 2.37 10.56
C SER A 28 -9.67 3.03 11.93
N PRO A 29 -10.33 2.33 12.88
CA PRO A 29 -10.60 2.87 14.21
C PRO A 29 -9.33 2.94 15.08
N ALA A 30 -8.24 2.30 14.66
CA ALA A 30 -6.99 2.31 15.39
C ALA A 30 -6.31 3.70 15.30
N PRO A 31 -5.62 4.15 16.36
CA PRO A 31 -4.75 5.33 16.28
C PRO A 31 -3.71 5.16 15.17
N PHE A 32 -3.33 6.25 14.51
CA PHE A 32 -2.41 6.23 13.36
C PHE A 32 -1.11 5.45 13.64
N GLY A 33 -0.53 5.60 14.84
CA GLY A 33 0.69 4.89 15.23
C GLY A 33 0.51 3.36 15.29
N GLN A 34 -0.65 2.89 15.76
CA GLN A 34 -0.98 1.46 15.80
C GLN A 34 -1.25 0.95 14.39
N PHE A 35 -2.06 1.67 13.61
CA PHE A 35 -2.29 1.38 12.19
C PHE A 35 -0.98 1.25 11.40
N ALA A 36 -0.02 2.15 11.62
CA ALA A 36 1.27 2.10 10.94
C ALA A 36 2.13 0.89 11.36
N ARG A 37 1.99 0.39 12.59
CA ARG A 37 2.66 -0.84 13.04
C ARG A 37 2.01 -2.06 12.40
N ASP A 38 0.69 -2.11 12.41
CA ASP A 38 -0.08 -3.22 11.82
C ASP A 38 0.13 -3.30 10.31
N LEU A 39 0.18 -2.16 9.62
CA LEU A 39 0.48 -2.09 8.19
C LEU A 39 1.87 -2.66 7.88
N ARG A 40 2.89 -2.35 8.70
CA ARG A 40 4.23 -2.93 8.56
C ARG A 40 4.24 -4.43 8.79
N LEU A 41 3.45 -4.92 9.75
CA LEU A 41 3.32 -6.35 9.98
C LEU A 41 2.62 -7.03 8.79
N ALA A 42 1.59 -6.41 8.21
CA ALA A 42 0.92 -6.93 7.02
C ALA A 42 1.86 -6.98 5.80
N ILE A 43 2.66 -5.93 5.60
CA ILE A 43 3.74 -5.88 4.60
C ILE A 43 4.72 -7.04 4.81
N LYS A 44 5.25 -7.18 6.03
CA LYS A 44 6.24 -8.23 6.35
C LYS A 44 5.69 -9.64 6.21
N ARG A 45 4.42 -9.84 6.54
CA ARG A 45 3.74 -11.13 6.42
C ARG A 45 3.38 -11.48 4.98
N ASP A 46 3.58 -10.55 4.05
CA ASP A 46 3.13 -10.69 2.67
C ASP A 46 1.67 -11.13 2.61
N ALA A 47 0.84 -10.50 3.44
CA ALA A 47 -0.50 -11.01 3.78
C ALA A 47 -1.51 -10.95 2.61
N LEU A 48 -1.11 -10.44 1.44
CA LEU A 48 -1.97 -10.29 0.28
C LEU A 48 -1.53 -11.25 -0.83
N PRO A 49 -2.38 -12.24 -1.21
CA PRO A 49 -2.00 -13.23 -2.23
C PRO A 49 -1.88 -12.63 -3.64
N THR A 50 -2.63 -11.57 -3.95
CA THR A 50 -2.70 -10.94 -5.28
C THR A 50 -1.88 -9.66 -5.43
N TYR A 51 -1.42 -9.09 -4.32
CA TYR A 51 -0.69 -7.83 -4.31
C TYR A 51 0.59 -7.97 -3.50
N THR A 52 1.67 -7.39 -3.98
CA THR A 52 2.87 -7.17 -3.17
C THR A 52 2.79 -5.79 -2.55
N MET A 53 2.95 -5.72 -1.23
CA MET A 53 3.05 -4.45 -0.50
C MET A 53 4.49 -4.19 -0.08
N THR A 54 5.01 -3.00 -0.36
CA THR A 54 6.35 -2.59 0.06
C THR A 54 6.31 -1.21 0.73
N GLU A 55 6.96 -1.07 1.88
CA GLU A 55 7.19 0.25 2.50
C GLU A 55 8.37 0.93 1.82
N GLU A 56 8.21 2.19 1.44
CA GLU A 56 9.23 3.01 0.81
C GLU A 56 9.35 4.37 1.51
N LYS A 57 10.54 4.98 1.43
CA LYS A 57 10.76 6.34 1.91
C LYS A 57 10.19 7.33 0.90
N GLY A 58 9.11 8.02 1.27
CA GLY A 58 8.57 9.14 0.51
C GLY A 58 9.11 10.49 0.99
N ALA A 59 8.97 11.52 0.16
CA ALA A 59 9.43 12.88 0.47
C ALA A 59 8.77 13.48 1.74
N ASN A 60 7.54 13.07 2.06
CA ASN A 60 6.75 13.58 3.19
C ASN A 60 6.46 12.51 4.26
N GLY A 61 7.29 11.45 4.31
CA GLY A 61 7.13 10.32 5.21
C GLY A 61 6.97 8.98 4.50
N PRO A 62 6.72 7.89 5.25
CA PRO A 62 6.63 6.55 4.67
C PRO A 62 5.41 6.43 3.75
N VAL A 63 5.66 5.82 2.60
CA VAL A 63 4.63 5.43 1.64
C VAL A 63 4.60 3.92 1.54
N VAL A 64 3.45 3.37 1.17
CA VAL A 64 3.34 1.98 0.77
C VAL A 64 3.05 1.92 -0.72
N ARG A 65 3.80 1.08 -1.42
CA ARG A 65 3.54 0.71 -2.80
C ARG A 65 2.77 -0.62 -2.80
N LEU A 66 1.66 -0.63 -3.52
CA LEU A 66 0.84 -1.78 -3.83
C LEU A 66 1.08 -2.13 -5.30
N ALA A 67 1.86 -3.16 -5.56
CA ALA A 67 2.09 -3.68 -6.90
C ALA A 67 1.26 -4.95 -7.11
N TRP A 68 0.66 -5.09 -8.29
CA TRP A 68 0.01 -6.36 -8.64
C TRP A 68 1.06 -7.47 -8.68
N ARG A 69 0.81 -8.58 -8.00
CA ARG A 69 1.69 -9.75 -8.09
C ARG A 69 1.53 -10.35 -9.48
N ARG A 70 2.52 -10.10 -10.36
CA ARG A 70 2.66 -10.89 -11.59
C ARG A 70 3.01 -12.32 -11.16
N MET A 71 1.99 -13.14 -10.98
CA MET A 71 2.16 -14.59 -11.06
C MET A 71 2.45 -14.88 -12.53
N LEU A 72 3.74 -15.07 -12.83
CA LEU A 72 4.14 -15.69 -14.08
C LEU A 72 3.69 -17.15 -13.96
N PHE A 73 2.58 -17.48 -14.62
CA PHE A 73 2.21 -18.85 -14.91
C PHE A 73 2.84 -19.26 -16.25
#